data_AF-M9LVN3-F1
#
_entry.id   AF-M9LVN3-F1
#
_cell.length_a   1.000
_cell.length_b   1.000
_cell.length_c   1.000
_cell.angle_alpha   90.00
_cell.angle_beta   90.00
_cell.angle_gamma   90.00
#
_symmetry.space_group_name_H-M   'P 1'
#
loop_
_entity.id
_entity.type
_entity.pdbx_description
1 polymer ?
#
loop_
_entity_poly.entity_id
_entity_poly.type
_entity_poly.pdbx_seq_one_letter_code
_entity_poly.pdbx_strand_id
1 'polypeptide(L)'
;MTKAAAPLHLAVRNAKNPRPESEASIKLLPAFQTSYRFSTPHRLAKMSGLADADQKELQTFLDAEQAKARVQSSIHTFTDRCWDQCIKSSIGSSFGRGEEACLSNCVERFLDTSLFIVNKLQEQRGQMS
;
A
#
# COMPACT_ATOMS: atom_id res chain seq x y z
N MET A 1 -9.55 -26.35 -35.99
CA MET A 1 -8.43 -25.78 -35.21
C MET A 1 -8.99 -25.15 -33.95
N THR A 2 -9.43 -25.98 -33.00
CA THR A 2 -9.91 -25.53 -31.69
C THR A 2 -8.70 -25.38 -30.78
N LYS A 3 -8.37 -24.13 -30.44
CA LYS A 3 -7.32 -23.82 -29.46
C LYS A 3 -7.84 -24.32 -28.11
N ALA A 4 -7.29 -25.43 -27.62
CA ALA A 4 -7.62 -25.96 -26.30
C ALA A 4 -7.24 -24.91 -25.25
N ALA A 5 -8.25 -24.29 -24.63
CA ALA A 5 -8.06 -23.50 -23.43
C ALA A 5 -7.62 -24.47 -22.33
N ALA A 6 -6.37 -24.38 -21.91
CA ALA A 6 -5.88 -25.16 -20.78
C ALA A 6 -6.70 -24.77 -19.52
N PRO A 7 -7.09 -25.75 -18.68
CA PRO A 7 -7.84 -25.48 -17.46
C PRO A 7 -7.01 -24.63 -16.50
N LEU A 8 -7.65 -23.62 -15.89
CA LEU A 8 -7.07 -22.65 -14.93
C LEU A 8 -6.21 -23.31 -13.84
N HIS A 9 -6.53 -24.57 -13.49
CA HIS A 9 -5.84 -25.36 -12.48
C HIS A 9 -4.38 -25.72 -12.82
N LEU A 10 -3.97 -25.66 -14.08
CA LEU A 10 -2.61 -26.00 -14.50
C LEU A 10 -1.64 -24.80 -14.46
N ALA A 11 -2.15 -23.57 -14.46
CA ALA A 11 -1.33 -22.36 -14.33
C ALA A 11 -0.75 -22.17 -12.91
N VAL A 12 -1.44 -22.68 -11.88
CA VAL A 12 -1.02 -22.55 -10.47
C VAL A 12 0.21 -23.40 -10.14
N ARG A 13 0.45 -24.50 -10.87
CA ARG A 13 1.52 -25.47 -10.52
C ARG A 13 2.94 -25.03 -10.88
N ASN A 14 3.11 -23.96 -11.66
CA ASN A 14 4.43 -23.44 -12.07
C ASN A 14 4.88 -22.18 -11.32
N ALA A 15 4.09 -21.65 -10.38
CA ALA A 15 4.55 -20.60 -9.47
C ALA A 15 5.36 -21.25 -8.34
N LYS A 16 6.67 -21.41 -8.52
CA LYS A 16 7.55 -21.84 -7.43
C LYS A 16 7.64 -20.67 -6.43
N ASN A 17 6.85 -20.77 -5.35
CA ASN A 17 6.58 -19.72 -4.36
C ASN A 17 5.55 -18.68 -4.84
N PRO A 18 4.25 -19.01 -4.87
CA PRO A 18 3.22 -18.00 -5.07
C PRO A 18 3.30 -17.04 -3.88
N ARG A 19 3.53 -15.75 -4.18
CA ARG A 19 3.31 -14.65 -3.23
C ARG A 19 1.96 -14.94 -2.55
N PRO A 20 1.80 -14.79 -1.22
CA PRO A 20 0.47 -14.85 -0.64
C PRO A 20 -0.37 -13.83 -1.43
N GLU A 21 -1.29 -14.32 -2.25
CA GLU A 21 -2.10 -13.48 -3.10
C GLU A 21 -3.02 -12.68 -2.18
N SER A 22 -2.50 -11.56 -1.69
CA SER A 22 -3.26 -10.44 -1.14
C SER A 22 -4.19 -9.84 -2.20
N GLU A 23 -4.14 -10.34 -3.44
CA GLU A 23 -4.99 -9.97 -4.57
C GLU A 23 -6.47 -10.35 -4.41
N ALA A 24 -6.87 -11.10 -3.36
CA ALA A 24 -8.28 -11.42 -3.14
C ALA A 24 -9.02 -10.51 -2.13
N SER A 25 -8.34 -9.67 -1.32
CA SER A 25 -9.04 -8.86 -0.30
C SER A 25 -8.69 -7.37 -0.26
N ILE A 26 -7.63 -6.92 -0.94
CA ILE A 26 -7.30 -5.48 -1.02
C ILE A 26 -6.95 -5.06 -2.46
N LYS A 27 -7.68 -5.62 -3.44
CA LYS A 27 -8.00 -4.83 -4.63
C LYS A 27 -9.16 -3.91 -4.26
N LEU A 28 -8.88 -2.88 -3.43
CA LEU A 28 -9.49 -1.59 -3.68
C LEU A 28 -9.10 -1.28 -5.12
N LEU A 29 -10.01 -1.54 -6.05
CA LEU A 29 -9.82 -1.33 -7.48
C LEU A 29 -9.12 0.03 -7.68
N PRO A 30 -8.28 0.20 -8.72
CA PRO A 30 -7.81 1.53 -9.09
C PRO A 30 -8.99 2.52 -9.25
N ALA A 31 -10.20 2.04 -9.55
CA ALA A 31 -11.44 2.80 -9.51
C ALA A 31 -11.80 3.44 -8.14
N PHE A 32 -11.45 2.81 -7.01
CA PHE A 32 -11.70 3.34 -5.66
C PHE A 32 -10.55 4.23 -5.17
N GLN A 33 -9.31 3.98 -5.60
CA GLN A 33 -8.22 4.94 -5.35
C GLN A 33 -8.38 6.22 -6.18
N THR A 34 -8.92 6.13 -7.40
CA THR A 34 -9.29 7.30 -8.23
C THR A 34 -10.43 8.12 -7.61
N SER A 35 -11.35 7.53 -6.83
CA SER A 35 -12.37 8.33 -6.12
C SER A 35 -11.81 9.06 -4.89
N TYR A 36 -10.63 8.67 -4.39
CA TYR A 36 -10.04 9.22 -3.15
C TYR A 36 -8.66 9.85 -3.31
N ARG A 37 -8.16 10.07 -4.53
CA ARG A 37 -7.02 10.96 -4.76
C ARG A 37 -7.30 11.95 -5.87
N PHE A 38 -7.52 13.18 -5.39
CA PHE A 38 -6.96 14.40 -5.96
C PHE A 38 -7.83 15.11 -7.01
N SER A 39 -8.42 16.24 -6.57
CA SER A 39 -8.93 17.31 -7.43
C SER A 39 -10.14 16.99 -8.32
N THR A 40 -11.32 16.83 -7.72
CA THR A 40 -12.57 17.14 -8.43
C THR A 40 -13.36 18.21 -7.67
N PRO A 41 -13.86 19.25 -8.36
CA PRO A 41 -14.63 20.35 -7.75
C PRO A 41 -15.98 19.90 -7.14
N HIS A 42 -16.38 18.63 -7.31
CA HIS A 42 -17.62 18.09 -6.75
C HIS A 42 -17.58 17.76 -5.25
N ARG A 43 -16.39 17.66 -4.62
CA ARG A 43 -16.32 17.41 -3.17
C ARG A 43 -16.73 18.64 -2.34
N LEU A 44 -16.39 19.83 -2.82
CA LEU A 44 -16.76 21.09 -2.17
C LEU A 44 -18.28 21.32 -2.18
N ALA A 45 -18.94 20.93 -3.29
CA ALA A 45 -20.38 21.11 -3.49
C ALA A 45 -21.27 20.22 -2.58
N LYS A 46 -20.75 19.08 -2.08
CA LYS A 46 -21.51 18.19 -1.18
C LYS A 46 -21.28 18.50 0.31
N MET A 47 -20.25 19.28 0.63
CA MET A 47 -19.96 19.74 2.00
C MET A 47 -20.67 21.07 2.32
N SER A 48 -20.95 21.90 1.32
CA SER A 48 -21.58 23.22 1.46
C SER A 48 -23.08 23.22 1.80
N GLY A 49 -23.71 22.04 1.93
CA GLY A 49 -25.13 21.89 2.28
C GLY A 49 -25.38 21.24 3.64
N LEU A 50 -24.33 21.01 4.44
CA LEU A 50 -24.40 20.41 5.77
C LEU A 50 -24.31 21.50 6.85
N ALA A 51 -24.81 21.22 8.06
CA ALA A 51 -24.56 22.10 9.19
C ALA A 51 -23.06 22.10 9.54
N ASP A 52 -22.53 23.22 10.05
CA ASP A 52 -21.10 23.36 10.37
C ASP A 52 -20.57 22.27 11.31
N ALA A 53 -21.42 21.81 12.24
CA ALA A 53 -21.11 20.71 13.15
C ALA A 53 -20.91 19.37 12.42
N ASP A 54 -21.86 19.02 11.53
CA ASP A 54 -21.80 17.79 10.73
C ASP A 54 -20.62 17.81 9.76
N GLN A 55 -20.32 18.98 9.19
CA GLN A 55 -19.16 19.15 8.31
C GLN A 55 -17.84 18.87 9.05
N LYS A 56 -17.72 19.34 10.30
CA LYS A 56 -16.53 19.11 11.12
C LYS A 56 -16.37 17.65 11.54
N GLU A 57 -17.46 16.99 11.91
CA GLU A 57 -17.47 15.56 12.23
C GLU A 57 -17.08 14.73 11.01
N LEU A 58 -17.70 15.00 9.86
CA LEU A 58 -17.40 14.31 8.62
C LEU A 58 -15.95 14.52 8.18
N GLN A 59 -15.42 15.74 8.31
CA GLN A 59 -14.02 16.01 8.00
C GLN A 59 -13.07 15.17 8.87
N THR A 60 -13.35 15.09 10.17
CA THR A 60 -12.57 14.28 11.11
C THR A 60 -12.62 12.79 10.75
N PHE A 61 -13.81 12.28 10.41
CA PHE A 61 -13.99 10.91 9.94
C PHE A 61 -13.20 10.63 8.66
N LEU A 62 -13.29 11.52 7.67
CA LEU A 62 -12.58 11.38 6.40
C LEU A 62 -11.06 11.38 6.59
N ASP A 63 -10.53 12.23 7.46
CA ASP A 63 -9.10 12.29 7.75
C ASP A 63 -8.61 10.98 8.40
N ALA A 64 -9.39 10.41 9.32
CA ALA A 64 -9.11 9.12 9.94
C ALA A 64 -9.12 7.97 8.91
N GLU A 65 -10.15 7.89 8.07
CA GLU A 65 -10.24 6.86 7.03
C GLU A 65 -9.13 7.01 5.98
N GLN A 66 -8.77 8.25 5.64
CA GLN A 66 -7.66 8.49 4.72
C GLN A 66 -6.32 8.09 5.33
N ALA A 67 -6.10 8.34 6.63
CA ALA A 67 -4.90 7.88 7.33
C ALA A 67 -4.81 6.35 7.30
N LYS A 68 -5.90 5.64 7.58
CA LYS A 68 -5.98 4.18 7.48
C LYS A 68 -5.66 3.67 6.08
N ALA A 69 -6.23 4.28 5.04
CA ALA A 69 -5.97 3.91 3.65
C ALA A 69 -4.48 4.11 3.27
N ARG A 70 -3.84 5.18 3.76
CA ARG A 70 -2.40 5.41 3.56
C ARG A 70 -1.57 4.31 4.21
N VAL A 71 -1.87 3.92 5.45
CA VAL A 71 -1.18 2.82 6.14
C VAL A 71 -1.31 1.51 5.38
N GLN A 72 -2.52 1.17 4.92
CA GLN A 72 -2.74 -0.05 4.12
C GLN A 72 -1.92 -0.04 2.83
N SER A 73 -1.90 1.08 2.11
CA SER A 73 -1.06 1.20 0.91
C SER A 73 0.44 1.04 1.20
N SER A 74 0.91 1.56 2.34
CA SER A 74 2.30 1.37 2.78
C SER A 74 2.59 -0.08 3.13
N ILE A 75 1.67 -0.79 3.79
CA ILE A 75 1.80 -2.23 4.06
C ILE A 75 2.01 -3.00 2.76
N HIS A 76 1.17 -2.79 1.74
CA HIS A 76 1.33 -3.44 0.44
C HIS A 76 2.69 -3.14 -0.20
N THR A 77 3.08 -1.86 -0.20
CA THR A 77 4.39 -1.44 -0.73
C THR A 77 5.55 -2.16 -0.04
N PHE A 78 5.50 -2.27 1.29
CA PHE A 78 6.54 -2.93 2.06
C PHE A 78 6.52 -4.44 1.90
N THR A 79 5.34 -5.05 1.86
CA THR A 79 5.20 -6.47 1.56
C THR A 79 5.82 -6.79 0.21
N ASP A 80 5.49 -6.05 -0.85
CA ASP A 80 6.04 -6.32 -2.18
C ASP A 80 7.56 -6.14 -2.24
N ARG A 81 8.05 -5.00 -1.73
CA ARG A 81 9.47 -4.66 -1.73
C ARG A 81 10.30 -5.65 -0.90
N CYS A 82 9.86 -5.91 0.33
CA CYS A 82 10.61 -6.73 1.26
C CYS A 82 10.49 -8.21 0.93
N TRP A 83 9.41 -8.63 0.28
CA TRP A 83 9.31 -9.97 -0.29
C TRP A 83 10.42 -10.22 -1.32
N ASP A 84 10.50 -9.37 -2.33
CA ASP A 84 11.51 -9.52 -3.39
C ASP A 84 12.94 -9.40 -2.84
N GLN A 85 13.15 -8.63 -1.78
CA GLN A 85 14.45 -8.45 -1.15
C GLN A 85 14.87 -9.61 -0.24
N CYS A 86 13.95 -10.15 0.56
CA CYS A 86 14.28 -11.08 1.65
C CYS A 86 13.98 -12.55 1.32
N ILE A 87 12.98 -12.82 0.49
CA ILE A 87 12.56 -14.18 0.18
C ILE A 87 13.25 -14.64 -1.10
N LYS A 88 14.38 -15.33 -0.96
CA LYS A 88 15.19 -15.84 -2.08
C LYS A 88 14.99 -17.33 -2.36
N SER A 89 14.39 -18.03 -1.43
CA SER A 89 14.17 -19.48 -1.48
C SER A 89 12.70 -19.81 -1.27
N SER A 90 12.31 -21.08 -1.47
CA SER A 90 10.98 -21.53 -1.08
C SER A 90 10.86 -21.47 0.44
N ILE A 91 9.82 -20.81 0.92
CA ILE A 91 9.50 -20.77 2.35
C ILE A 91 8.92 -22.13 2.75
N GLY A 92 9.22 -22.58 3.97
CA GLY A 92 8.61 -23.77 4.58
C GLY A 92 7.24 -23.47 5.20
N SER A 93 6.90 -24.14 6.30
CA SER A 93 5.69 -23.82 7.09
C SER A 93 5.78 -22.48 7.83
N SER A 94 6.98 -21.91 7.93
CA SER A 94 7.28 -20.62 8.56
C SER A 94 8.49 -19.99 7.90
N PHE A 95 8.69 -18.70 8.15
CA PHE A 95 9.94 -18.03 7.79
C PHE A 95 11.11 -18.63 8.58
N GLY A 96 12.28 -18.71 7.94
CA GLY A 96 13.52 -18.99 8.66
C GLY A 96 13.97 -17.77 9.45
N ARG A 97 14.78 -17.95 10.50
CA ARG A 97 15.29 -16.84 11.33
C ARG A 97 15.96 -15.72 10.52
N GLY A 98 16.66 -16.07 9.43
CA GLY A 98 17.28 -15.09 8.54
C GLY A 98 16.27 -14.28 7.73
N GLU A 99 15.17 -14.90 7.30
CA GLU A 99 14.09 -14.22 6.57
C GLU A 99 13.32 -13.29 7.49
N GLU A 100 12.99 -13.74 8.70
CA GLU A 100 12.33 -12.91 9.73
C GLU A 100 13.17 -11.67 10.06
N ALA A 101 14.47 -11.85 10.33
CA ALA A 101 15.38 -10.75 10.58
C ALA A 101 15.51 -9.83 9.35
N CYS A 102 15.54 -10.36 8.13
CA CYS A 102 15.59 -9.53 6.93
C CYS A 102 14.33 -8.69 6.77
N LEU A 103 13.13 -9.27 6.98
CA LEU A 103 11.85 -8.58 6.82
C LEU A 103 11.72 -7.41 7.81
N SER A 104 12.08 -7.60 9.08
CA SER A 104 12.05 -6.51 10.07
C SER A 104 13.01 -5.38 9.69
N ASN A 105 14.27 -5.72 9.38
CA ASN A 105 15.28 -4.75 8.96
C ASN A 105 14.88 -4.03 7.65
N CYS A 106 14.27 -4.72 6.69
CA CYS A 106 13.87 -4.13 5.41
C CYS A 106 12.87 -2.98 5.60
N VAL A 107 11.87 -3.17 6.45
CA VAL A 107 10.88 -2.14 6.76
C VAL A 107 11.51 -1.00 7.55
N GLU A 108 12.24 -1.30 8.63
CA GLU A 108 12.90 -0.29 9.47
C GLU A 108 13.87 0.58 8.66
N ARG A 109 14.75 -0.02 7.86
CA ARG A 109 15.71 0.72 7.02
C ARG A 109 15.00 1.63 6.01
N PHE A 110 13.86 1.19 5.45
CA PHE A 110 13.09 2.02 4.53
C PHE A 110 12.50 3.24 5.23
N LEU A 111 11.90 3.05 6.41
CA LEU A 111 11.31 4.13 7.18
C LEU A 111 12.38 5.13 7.64
N ASP A 112 13.50 4.65 8.18
CA ASP A 112 14.63 5.49 8.59
C ASP A 112 15.16 6.34 7.44
N THR A 113 15.39 5.70 6.28
CA THR A 113 15.91 6.40 5.09
C THR A 113 14.90 7.41 4.56
N SER A 114 13.62 7.05 4.53
CA SER A 114 12.56 7.95 4.07
C SER A 114 12.45 9.19 4.96
N LEU A 115 12.49 9.02 6.29
CA LEU A 115 12.48 10.13 7.23
C LEU A 115 13.73 11.00 7.10
N PHE A 116 14.90 10.38 6.96
CA PHE A 116 16.16 11.10 6.74
C PHE A 116 16.08 11.98 5.49
N ILE A 117 15.62 11.44 4.36
CA ILE A 117 15.46 12.19 3.10
C ILE A 117 14.48 13.35 3.31
N VAL A 118 13.31 13.12 3.91
CA VAL A 118 12.33 14.17 4.17
C VAL A 118 12.93 15.28 5.02
N ASN A 119 13.62 14.94 6.13
CA ASN A 119 14.26 15.92 6.99
C ASN A 119 15.30 16.76 6.22
N LYS A 120 16.13 16.11 5.39
CA LYS A 120 17.11 16.84 4.55
C LYS A 120 16.46 17.77 3.54
N LEU A 121 15.36 17.36 2.92
CA LEU A 121 14.62 18.23 2.01
C LEU A 121 14.00 19.44 2.75
N GLN A 122 13.54 19.27 4.00
CA GLN A 122 13.03 20.39 4.80
C GLN A 122 14.14 21.35 5.23
N GLU A 123 15.30 20.83 5.66
CA GLU A 123 16.48 21.64 5.97
C GLU A 123 16.90 22.50 4.75
N GLN A 124 16.92 21.91 3.55
CA GLN A 124 17.29 22.63 2.32
C GLN A 124 16.27 23.71 1.95
N ARG A 125 14.97 23.46 2.14
CA ARG A 125 13.92 24.48 1.90
C ARG A 125 14.07 25.68 2.83
N GLY A 126 14.41 25.45 4.11
CA GLY A 126 14.64 26.53 5.07
C GLY A 126 15.89 27.38 4.79
N GLN A 127 16.85 26.86 4.00
CA GLN A 127 18.03 27.62 3.56
C GLN A 127 17.77 28.46 2.30
N MET A 128 16.62 28.27 1.64
CA MET A 128 16.21 28.97 0.42
C MET A 128 15.19 30.11 0.68
N SER A 129 14.92 30.44 1.95
CA SER A 129 14.16 31.64 2.37
C SER A 129 15.05 32.61 3.11
#